data_AF-A0A163VWU8-F1
#
_entry.id   AF-A0A163VWU8-F1
#
_cell.length_a   1.000
_cell.length_b   1.000
_cell.length_c   1.000
_cell.angle_alpha   90.00
_cell.angle_beta   90.00
_cell.angle_gamma   90.00
#
_symmetry.space_group_name_H-M   'P 1'
#
loop_
_entity.id
_entity.type
_entity.pdbx_description
1 polymer ?
#
loop_
_entity_poly.entity_id
_entity_poly.type
_entity_poly.pdbx_seq_one_letter_code
_entity_poly.pdbx_strand_id
1 'polypeptide(L)'
;MTKEEELEKREKAFRANTGEGYYYLALYYEEANDEEPTKYSFRSLYFYFRAWQLGYADGYNGIGAFISHYDGVKNNITRAKAYYKQAIEKGSYCANHNYFLTLKQEEYPTCLKLIVTVTGNKLDSVYFSELVNLSSTTSWLKGDDTEQYPYSLGRKKNCWQYEFDNLITRELEPLVNSFKEIFGTKVDIISKYIQENDLKMELDVMADINYGIIPSYYMDKEFMSLLVQMNADINFEQEYFDGFDGDFEEWKVEQKKEAVRDNMLLYTFDDEVMNRFVYDEANKRIELSFEGYYDVVNEEGINRECVLIIEQWDKAMSKRYPSNKFENIEGNFGIISMIVSMEVMKENICMVVSTINSQHYEIIFERASIWLLLE
;
A
#
# COMPACT_ATOMS: atom_id res chain seq x y z
N MET A 1 14.12 -38.27 17.05
CA MET A 1 15.58 -38.08 16.85
C MET A 1 16.44 -39.11 17.62
N THR A 2 17.37 -39.81 16.97
CA THR A 2 18.35 -40.66 17.69
C THR A 2 19.59 -39.86 18.11
N LYS A 3 20.26 -40.29 19.18
CA LYS A 3 21.48 -39.63 19.69
C LYS A 3 22.65 -39.70 18.71
N GLU A 4 22.69 -40.74 17.88
CA GLU A 4 23.75 -40.97 16.88
C GLU A 4 23.62 -39.98 15.72
N GLU A 5 22.41 -39.78 15.20
CA GLU A 5 22.12 -38.77 14.16
C GLU A 5 22.42 -37.34 14.63
N GLU A 6 22.08 -37.00 15.89
CA GLU A 6 22.41 -35.69 16.47
C GLU A 6 23.93 -35.46 16.48
N LEU A 7 24.69 -36.48 16.91
CA LEU A 7 26.15 -36.38 17.01
C LEU A 7 26.79 -36.22 15.64
N GLU A 8 26.35 -36.98 14.64
CA GLU A 8 26.86 -36.91 13.27
C GLU A 8 26.65 -35.51 12.67
N LYS A 9 25.43 -34.95 12.78
CA LYS A 9 25.13 -33.60 12.26
C LYS A 9 25.96 -32.52 12.95
N ARG A 10 26.16 -32.64 14.27
CA ARG A 10 27.03 -31.72 15.02
C ARG A 10 28.49 -31.82 14.59
N GLU A 11 29.03 -33.04 14.46
CA GLU A 11 30.40 -33.24 14.00
C GLU A 11 30.60 -32.66 12.61
N LYS A 12 29.65 -32.87 11.70
CA LYS A 12 29.69 -32.30 10.34
C LYS A 12 29.74 -30.78 10.38
N ALA A 13 28.86 -30.13 11.15
CA ALA A 13 28.84 -28.67 11.27
C ALA A 13 30.13 -28.12 11.92
N PHE A 14 30.65 -28.77 12.96
CA PHE A 14 31.89 -28.37 13.62
C PHE A 14 33.12 -28.55 12.73
N ARG A 15 33.19 -29.62 11.93
CA ARG A 15 34.26 -29.83 10.96
C ARG A 15 34.22 -28.80 9.83
N ALA A 16 33.03 -28.44 9.36
CA ALA A 16 32.86 -27.41 8.32
C ALA A 16 33.16 -25.99 8.86
N ASN A 17 32.71 -25.71 10.09
CA ASN A 17 32.82 -24.40 10.75
C ASN A 17 32.39 -23.21 9.86
N THR A 18 31.36 -23.41 9.05
CA THR A 18 30.76 -22.37 8.21
C THR A 18 29.46 -21.87 8.82
N GLY A 19 29.10 -20.63 8.54
CA GLY A 19 27.84 -20.07 9.04
C GLY A 19 26.61 -20.83 8.51
N GLU A 20 26.63 -21.23 7.24
CA GLU A 20 25.63 -22.12 6.63
C GLU A 20 25.51 -23.47 7.36
N GLY A 21 26.65 -24.09 7.70
CA GLY A 21 26.66 -25.37 8.41
C GLY A 21 26.02 -25.29 9.81
N TYR A 22 26.25 -24.18 10.52
CA TYR A 22 25.56 -23.92 11.80
C TYR A 22 24.09 -23.54 11.62
N TYR A 23 23.72 -22.85 10.54
CA TYR A 23 22.32 -22.53 10.24
C TYR A 23 21.49 -23.80 10.03
N TYR A 24 21.95 -24.74 9.20
CA TYR A 24 21.24 -26.02 9.02
C TYR A 24 21.20 -26.88 10.29
N LEU A 25 22.24 -26.79 11.13
CA LEU A 25 22.21 -27.46 12.43
C LEU A 25 21.17 -26.81 13.37
N ALA A 26 20.98 -25.49 13.30
CA ALA A 26 19.94 -24.80 14.05
C ALA A 26 18.54 -25.26 13.62
N LEU A 27 18.25 -25.26 12.31
CA LEU A 27 16.99 -25.76 11.75
C LEU A 27 16.67 -27.19 12.21
N TYR A 28 17.68 -28.07 12.20
CA TYR A 28 17.51 -29.44 12.70
C TYR A 28 17.06 -29.50 14.17
N TYR A 29 17.52 -28.59 15.02
CA TYR A 29 17.07 -28.51 16.41
C TYR A 29 15.68 -27.86 16.55
N GLU A 30 15.25 -27.01 15.62
CA GLU A 30 13.88 -26.48 15.59
C GLU A 30 12.88 -27.57 15.24
N GLU A 31 13.13 -28.31 14.16
CA GLU A 31 12.31 -29.46 13.77
C GLU A 31 12.18 -30.47 14.92
N ALA A 32 13.29 -30.77 15.62
CA ALA A 32 13.27 -31.63 16.80
C ALA A 32 12.54 -31.01 18.01
N ASN A 33 12.51 -29.68 18.13
CA ASN A 33 11.77 -28.97 19.18
C ASN A 33 10.26 -28.98 18.92
N ASP A 34 9.81 -29.04 17.66
CA ASP A 34 8.39 -29.18 17.34
C ASP A 34 7.85 -30.55 17.78
N GLU A 35 8.68 -31.60 17.74
CA GLU A 35 8.34 -32.94 18.26
C GLU A 35 8.34 -32.99 19.81
N GLU A 36 9.25 -32.26 20.46
CA GLU A 36 9.38 -32.19 21.92
C GLU A 36 9.54 -30.72 22.40
N PRO A 37 8.41 -29.99 22.54
CA PRO A 37 8.43 -28.56 22.86
C PRO A 37 9.26 -28.27 24.10
N THR A 38 10.12 -27.24 24.02
CA THR A 38 11.01 -26.69 25.08
C THR A 38 12.34 -27.42 25.31
N LYS A 39 12.57 -28.60 24.75
CA LYS A 39 13.82 -29.36 24.98
C LYS A 39 15.00 -28.85 24.18
N TYR A 40 14.76 -28.29 22.99
CA TYR A 40 15.83 -27.97 22.03
C TYR A 40 15.90 -26.48 21.66
N SER A 41 15.01 -25.65 22.20
CA SER A 41 14.93 -24.20 21.97
C SER A 41 16.27 -23.45 22.11
N PHE A 42 16.99 -23.67 23.21
CA PHE A 42 18.28 -23.03 23.46
C PHE A 42 19.39 -23.51 22.52
N ARG A 43 19.27 -24.73 21.96
CA ARG A 43 20.27 -25.27 21.02
C ARG A 43 20.10 -24.66 19.63
N SER A 44 18.87 -24.54 19.13
CA SER A 44 18.58 -23.81 17.90
C SER A 44 19.13 -22.38 17.98
N LEU A 45 18.75 -21.62 19.01
CA LEU A 45 19.18 -20.24 19.18
C LEU A 45 20.72 -20.10 19.25
N TYR A 46 21.39 -21.01 19.97
CA TYR A 46 22.85 -21.03 20.02
C TYR A 46 23.47 -21.21 18.62
N PHE A 47 22.95 -22.11 17.80
CA PHE A 47 23.50 -22.35 16.47
C PHE A 47 23.16 -21.26 15.46
N TYR A 48 21.99 -20.62 15.56
CA TYR A 48 21.74 -19.38 14.81
C TYR A 48 22.70 -18.27 15.19
N PHE A 49 23.02 -18.12 16.48
CA PHE A 49 24.03 -17.17 16.95
C PHE A 49 25.44 -17.51 16.41
N ARG A 50 25.79 -18.79 16.26
CA ARG A 50 27.05 -19.20 15.63
C ARG A 50 27.07 -18.93 14.13
N ALA A 51 25.96 -19.17 13.44
CA ALA A 51 25.81 -18.83 12.03
C ALA A 51 25.96 -17.31 11.80
N TRP A 52 25.29 -16.54 12.66
CA TRP A 52 25.37 -15.08 12.75
C TRP A 52 26.81 -14.58 12.92
N GLN A 53 27.55 -15.09 13.90
CA GLN A 53 28.94 -14.69 14.17
C GLN A 53 29.89 -14.93 12.99
N LEU A 54 29.56 -15.89 12.13
CA LEU A 54 30.32 -16.20 10.91
C LEU A 54 29.81 -15.45 9.67
N GLY A 55 28.91 -14.48 9.86
CA GLY A 55 28.45 -13.58 8.82
C GLY A 55 27.32 -14.13 7.95
N TYR A 56 26.73 -15.28 8.29
CA TYR A 56 25.64 -15.86 7.50
C TYR A 56 24.32 -15.14 7.79
N ALA A 57 23.72 -14.59 6.73
CA ALA A 57 22.55 -13.71 6.83
C ALA A 57 21.34 -14.41 7.48
N ASP A 58 21.06 -15.67 7.15
CA ASP A 58 19.94 -16.40 7.74
C ASP A 58 20.13 -16.77 9.21
N GLY A 59 21.36 -16.64 9.74
CA GLY A 59 21.60 -16.68 11.19
C GLY A 59 20.91 -15.52 11.91
N TYR A 60 20.88 -14.32 11.32
CA TYR A 60 20.12 -13.18 11.85
C TYR A 60 18.62 -13.44 11.77
N ASN A 61 18.14 -14.00 10.64
CA ASN A 61 16.74 -14.34 10.43
C ASN A 61 16.23 -15.33 11.48
N GLY A 62 16.97 -16.40 11.73
CA GLY A 62 16.63 -17.42 12.73
C GLY A 62 16.54 -16.86 14.16
N ILE A 63 17.44 -15.92 14.53
CA ILE A 63 17.34 -15.22 15.82
C ILE A 63 16.07 -14.36 15.88
N GLY A 64 15.74 -13.65 14.80
CA GLY A 64 14.53 -12.84 14.72
C GLY A 64 13.26 -13.67 14.87
N ALA A 65 13.17 -14.80 14.15
CA ALA A 65 12.06 -15.74 14.22
C ALA A 65 11.94 -16.38 15.60
N PHE A 66 13.06 -16.77 16.21
CA PHE A 66 13.04 -17.26 17.57
C PHE A 66 12.47 -16.19 18.52
N ILE A 67 12.96 -14.94 18.48
CA ILE A 67 12.49 -13.88 19.39
C ILE A 67 11.00 -13.54 19.19
N SER A 68 10.48 -13.58 17.95
CA SER A 68 9.09 -13.24 17.69
C SER A 68 8.08 -14.23 18.28
N HIS A 69 8.46 -15.50 18.46
CA HIS A 69 7.56 -16.57 18.93
C HIS A 69 7.56 -16.78 20.45
N TYR A 70 8.58 -16.32 21.20
CA TYR A 70 8.63 -16.53 22.65
C TYR A 70 7.85 -15.45 23.38
N ASP A 71 6.68 -15.82 23.90
CA ASP A 71 5.85 -14.96 24.72
C ASP A 71 6.46 -14.84 26.14
N GLY A 72 6.67 -13.61 26.62
CA GLY A 72 7.18 -13.38 27.99
C GLY A 72 8.24 -12.28 28.16
N VAL A 73 8.70 -11.63 27.08
CA VAL A 73 9.59 -10.46 27.17
C VAL A 73 8.97 -9.27 26.44
N LYS A 74 8.79 -8.17 27.17
CA LYS A 74 8.30 -6.89 26.63
C LYS A 74 9.23 -6.44 25.48
N ASN A 75 8.66 -6.06 24.32
CA ASN A 75 9.35 -5.60 23.08
C ASN A 75 9.96 -6.68 22.14
N ASN A 76 9.48 -7.93 22.18
CA ASN A 76 10.02 -8.99 21.31
C ASN A 76 9.86 -8.71 19.80
N ILE A 77 8.71 -8.20 19.36
CA ILE A 77 8.49 -7.86 17.95
C ILE A 77 9.45 -6.76 17.45
N THR A 78 9.67 -5.71 18.24
CA THR A 78 10.61 -4.63 17.89
C THR A 78 12.05 -5.14 17.75
N ARG A 79 12.46 -6.07 18.63
CA ARG A 79 13.78 -6.70 18.56
C ARG A 79 13.89 -7.64 17.37
N ALA A 80 12.87 -8.46 17.10
CA ALA A 80 12.80 -9.33 15.94
C ALA A 80 12.96 -8.53 14.64
N LYS A 81 12.23 -7.41 14.49
CA LYS A 81 12.37 -6.47 13.37
C LYS A 81 13.80 -6.00 13.14
N ALA A 82 14.53 -5.67 14.22
CA ALA A 82 15.92 -5.22 14.11
C ALA A 82 16.85 -6.35 13.59
N TYR A 83 16.60 -7.60 13.99
CA TYR A 83 17.36 -8.75 13.47
C TYR A 83 17.01 -9.04 12.01
N TYR A 84 15.74 -8.98 11.62
CA TYR A 84 15.37 -9.16 10.22
C TYR A 84 15.94 -8.07 9.31
N LYS A 85 15.92 -6.79 9.73
CA LYS A 85 16.57 -5.70 8.98
C LYS A 85 18.05 -5.97 8.72
N GLN A 86 18.78 -6.41 9.74
CA GLN A 86 20.21 -6.76 9.59
C GLN A 86 20.41 -7.99 8.69
N ALA A 87 19.48 -8.95 8.72
CA ALA A 87 19.49 -10.10 7.83
C ALA A 87 19.27 -9.68 6.36
N ILE A 88 18.33 -8.77 6.10
CA ILE A 88 18.03 -8.21 4.77
C ILE A 88 19.24 -7.45 4.23
N GLU A 89 19.86 -6.58 5.03
CA GLU A 89 21.09 -5.86 4.68
C GLU A 89 22.25 -6.80 4.30
N LYS A 90 22.23 -8.04 4.79
CA LYS A 90 23.23 -9.07 4.51
C LYS A 90 22.80 -10.07 3.44
N GLY A 91 21.65 -9.86 2.79
CA GLY A 91 21.18 -10.65 1.66
C GLY A 91 20.30 -11.85 2.00
N SER A 92 19.71 -11.92 3.20
CA SER A 92 18.70 -12.95 3.52
C SER A 92 17.37 -12.62 2.83
N TYR A 93 16.96 -13.46 1.88
CA TYR A 93 15.65 -13.35 1.24
C TYR A 93 14.50 -13.69 2.20
N CYS A 94 14.66 -14.75 2.99
CA CYS A 94 13.66 -15.22 3.96
C CYS A 94 13.35 -14.15 5.04
N ALA A 95 14.34 -13.32 5.38
CA ALA A 95 14.14 -12.24 6.34
C ALA A 95 13.19 -11.15 5.86
N ASN A 96 13.07 -10.89 4.54
CA ASN A 96 12.09 -9.94 4.02
C ASN A 96 10.66 -10.40 4.34
N HIS A 97 10.38 -11.68 4.08
CA HIS A 97 9.08 -12.28 4.37
C HIS A 97 8.78 -12.25 5.88
N ASN A 98 9.74 -12.67 6.72
CA ASN A 98 9.54 -12.68 8.17
C ASN A 98 9.42 -11.26 8.77
N TYR A 99 10.18 -10.30 8.25
CA TYR A 99 10.03 -8.89 8.63
C TYR A 99 8.62 -8.42 8.33
N PHE A 100 8.12 -8.67 7.11
CA PHE A 100 6.78 -8.34 6.68
C PHE A 100 5.70 -8.95 7.57
N LEU A 101 5.83 -10.22 7.97
CA LEU A 101 4.89 -10.86 8.90
C LEU A 101 4.91 -10.27 10.32
N THR A 102 5.98 -9.57 10.71
CA THR A 102 6.06 -8.89 12.02
C THR A 102 5.64 -7.43 12.00
N LEU A 103 5.33 -6.89 10.83
CA LEU A 103 4.77 -5.55 10.72
C LEU A 103 3.37 -5.57 11.31
N LYS A 104 3.06 -4.55 12.12
CA LYS A 104 1.69 -4.22 12.43
C LYS A 104 1.01 -3.75 11.14
N GLN A 105 -0.31 -3.83 11.11
CA GLN A 105 -1.11 -3.45 9.96
C GLN A 105 -0.77 -2.03 9.44
N GLU A 106 -0.58 -1.06 10.34
CA GLU A 106 -0.19 0.33 10.04
C GLU A 106 1.22 0.49 9.43
N GLU A 107 2.07 -0.53 9.55
CA GLU A 107 3.46 -0.48 9.09
C GLU A 107 3.66 -1.14 7.71
N TYR A 108 2.62 -1.75 7.12
CA TYR A 108 2.72 -2.29 5.77
C TYR A 108 2.92 -1.18 4.73
N PRO A 109 3.92 -1.31 3.84
CA PRO A 109 4.16 -0.29 2.83
C PRO A 109 3.15 -0.38 1.68
N THR A 110 2.51 0.74 1.32
CA THR A 110 1.90 0.89 -0.01
C THR A 110 2.97 0.67 -1.07
N CYS A 111 2.69 -0.20 -2.03
CA CYS A 111 3.60 -0.49 -3.12
C CYS A 111 2.92 -0.17 -4.45
N LEU A 112 3.64 0.53 -5.33
CA LEU A 112 3.22 0.80 -6.69
C LEU A 112 4.11 0.06 -7.68
N LYS A 113 3.51 -0.39 -8.76
CA LYS A 113 4.18 -0.96 -9.92
C LYS A 113 3.58 -0.39 -11.19
N LEU A 114 4.41 -0.14 -12.18
CA LEU A 114 3.97 0.21 -13.53
C LEU A 114 4.29 -0.95 -14.46
N ILE A 115 3.35 -1.28 -15.33
CA ILE A 115 3.54 -2.31 -16.36
C ILE A 115 3.14 -1.76 -17.71
N VAL A 116 4.00 -1.93 -18.71
CA VAL A 116 3.74 -1.52 -20.09
C VAL A 116 3.50 -2.76 -20.91
N THR A 117 2.32 -2.84 -21.53
CA THR A 117 1.88 -3.99 -22.30
C THR A 117 1.60 -3.57 -23.74
N VAL A 118 2.12 -4.32 -24.71
CA VAL A 118 1.73 -4.23 -26.12
C VAL A 118 1.12 -5.56 -26.53
N THR A 119 -0.09 -5.54 -27.10
CA THR A 119 -0.78 -6.76 -27.57
C THR A 119 -1.34 -6.62 -28.98
N GLY A 120 -1.39 -7.74 -29.69
CA GLY A 120 -2.06 -7.81 -30.98
C GLY A 120 -1.75 -9.10 -31.72
N ASN A 121 -2.52 -9.41 -32.77
CA ASN A 121 -2.29 -10.63 -33.55
C ASN A 121 -1.03 -10.55 -34.42
N LYS A 122 -0.60 -9.33 -34.80
CA LYS A 122 0.55 -9.09 -35.68
C LYS A 122 1.82 -8.69 -34.92
N LEU A 123 1.78 -8.69 -33.59
CA LEU A 123 2.94 -8.32 -32.79
C LEU A 123 4.03 -9.37 -32.94
N ASP A 124 5.22 -8.91 -33.32
CA ASP A 124 6.47 -9.66 -33.21
C ASP A 124 7.24 -9.11 -32.01
N SER A 125 7.18 -9.83 -30.88
CA SER A 125 7.76 -9.38 -29.61
C SER A 125 9.29 -9.27 -29.66
N VAL A 126 9.97 -10.07 -30.48
CA VAL A 126 11.43 -10.03 -30.63
C VAL A 126 11.82 -8.78 -31.41
N TYR A 127 11.19 -8.56 -32.56
CA TYR A 127 11.44 -7.37 -33.36
C TYR A 127 11.07 -6.09 -32.61
N PHE A 128 9.96 -6.10 -31.87
CA PHE A 128 9.58 -4.93 -31.06
C PHE A 128 10.63 -4.62 -29.99
N SER A 129 11.16 -5.64 -29.30
CA SER A 129 12.25 -5.47 -28.31
C SER A 129 13.50 -4.83 -28.92
N GLU A 130 13.89 -5.27 -30.12
CA GLU A 130 15.02 -4.69 -30.87
C GLU A 130 14.73 -3.24 -31.28
N LEU A 131 13.50 -2.96 -31.74
CA LEU A 131 13.05 -1.65 -32.18
C LEU A 131 13.10 -0.61 -31.05
N VAL A 132 12.68 -1.00 -29.84
CA VAL A 132 12.69 -0.13 -28.65
C VAL A 132 14.00 -0.23 -27.85
N ASN A 133 14.93 -1.08 -28.28
CA ASN A 133 16.17 -1.40 -27.58
C ASN A 133 15.93 -1.70 -26.09
N LEU A 134 14.95 -2.59 -25.82
CA LEU A 134 14.53 -2.96 -24.48
C LEU A 134 13.99 -4.40 -24.50
N SER A 135 14.55 -5.25 -23.65
CA SER A 135 14.06 -6.62 -23.47
C SER A 135 12.75 -6.60 -22.67
N SER A 136 11.74 -7.35 -23.13
CA SER A 136 10.55 -7.60 -22.32
C SER A 136 10.88 -8.34 -21.03
N THR A 137 10.17 -8.02 -19.95
CA THR A 137 10.13 -8.85 -18.73
C THR A 137 9.38 -10.16 -19.00
N THR A 138 8.33 -10.10 -19.81
CA THR A 138 7.55 -11.27 -20.21
C THR A 138 6.97 -11.07 -21.62
N SER A 139 6.85 -12.17 -22.35
CA SER A 139 6.19 -12.20 -23.66
C SER A 139 5.55 -13.56 -23.88
N TRP A 140 4.45 -13.61 -24.63
CA TRP A 140 3.83 -14.86 -25.03
C TRP A 140 3.21 -14.74 -26.41
N LEU A 141 3.05 -15.87 -27.08
CA LEU A 141 2.36 -15.98 -28.35
C LEU A 141 0.90 -16.38 -28.13
N LYS A 142 0.07 -16.03 -29.11
CA LYS A 142 -1.30 -16.52 -29.16
C LYS A 142 -1.31 -18.05 -29.23
N GLY A 143 -2.08 -18.66 -28.35
CA GLY A 143 -2.20 -20.12 -28.24
C GLY A 143 -1.26 -20.75 -27.23
N ASP A 144 -0.33 -19.99 -26.64
CA ASP A 144 0.49 -20.49 -25.54
C ASP A 144 -0.41 -20.90 -24.36
N ASP A 145 -0.11 -22.04 -23.77
CA ASP A 145 -0.83 -22.57 -22.61
C ASP A 145 -0.51 -21.72 -21.37
N THR A 146 -1.53 -21.46 -20.55
CA THR A 146 -1.29 -20.97 -19.20
C THR A 146 -1.14 -22.19 -18.30
N GLU A 147 0.09 -22.52 -17.90
CA GLU A 147 0.43 -23.71 -17.08
C GLU A 147 -0.38 -23.84 -15.77
N GLN A 148 -1.09 -22.78 -15.37
CA GLN A 148 -1.75 -22.65 -14.09
C GLN A 148 -3.14 -23.33 -14.00
N TYR A 149 -3.82 -23.61 -15.12
CA TYR A 149 -5.18 -24.18 -15.08
C TYR A 149 -5.48 -25.20 -16.20
N PRO A 150 -6.00 -26.40 -15.88
CA PRO A 150 -6.24 -27.49 -16.83
C PRO A 150 -7.34 -27.22 -17.89
N TYR A 151 -8.01 -26.05 -17.85
CA TYR A 151 -9.07 -25.66 -18.78
C TYR A 151 -8.85 -24.27 -19.40
N SER A 152 -7.61 -23.77 -19.42
CA SER A 152 -7.33 -22.46 -20.03
C SER A 152 -7.62 -22.50 -21.54
N LEU A 153 -8.29 -21.48 -22.06
CA LEU A 153 -8.54 -21.32 -23.50
C LEU A 153 -7.30 -20.84 -24.28
N GLY A 154 -6.10 -20.94 -23.68
CA GLY A 154 -4.84 -20.41 -24.20
C GLY A 154 -4.80 -18.88 -24.23
N ARG A 155 -3.61 -18.31 -24.39
CA ARG A 155 -3.43 -16.86 -24.56
C ARG A 155 -4.08 -16.39 -25.87
N LYS A 156 -4.92 -15.34 -25.82
CA LYS A 156 -5.76 -14.93 -26.96
C LYS A 156 -5.04 -14.11 -28.04
N LYS A 157 -3.92 -13.47 -27.69
CA LYS A 157 -3.13 -12.56 -28.55
C LYS A 157 -1.65 -12.72 -28.21
N ASN A 158 -0.78 -12.33 -29.14
CA ASN A 158 0.64 -12.14 -28.83
C ASN A 158 0.77 -10.93 -27.88
N CYS A 159 1.76 -11.00 -27.00
CA CYS A 159 2.03 -9.99 -25.99
C CYS A 159 3.53 -9.74 -25.85
N TRP A 160 3.85 -8.48 -25.59
CA TRP A 160 5.14 -8.02 -25.11
C TRP A 160 4.87 -7.16 -23.87
N GLN A 161 5.56 -7.43 -22.77
CA GLN A 161 5.33 -6.76 -21.49
C GLN A 161 6.66 -6.35 -20.86
N TYR A 162 6.71 -5.12 -20.37
CA TYR A 162 7.81 -4.59 -19.58
C TYR A 162 7.30 -4.13 -18.22
N GLU A 163 7.83 -4.75 -17.18
CA GLU A 163 7.46 -4.50 -15.79
C GLU A 163 8.55 -3.69 -15.11
N PHE A 164 8.17 -2.57 -14.51
CA PHE A 164 9.05 -1.82 -13.63
C PHE A 164 9.20 -2.56 -12.29
N ASP A 165 10.28 -2.29 -11.58
CA ASP A 165 10.46 -2.81 -10.23
C ASP A 165 9.33 -2.34 -9.31
N ASN A 166 8.91 -3.21 -8.40
CA ASN A 166 8.00 -2.84 -7.33
C ASN A 166 8.63 -1.73 -6.48
N LEU A 167 7.92 -0.62 -6.32
CA LEU A 167 8.39 0.52 -5.55
C LEU A 167 7.54 0.68 -4.30
N ILE A 168 8.18 0.65 -3.13
CA ILE A 168 7.55 1.08 -1.88
C ILE A 168 7.42 2.61 -1.94
N THR A 169 6.23 3.09 -2.26
CA THR A 169 5.95 4.51 -2.46
C THR A 169 4.45 4.77 -2.33
N ARG A 170 4.11 6.01 -1.95
CA ARG A 170 2.74 6.54 -2.01
C ARG A 170 2.53 7.47 -3.20
N GLU A 171 3.56 7.69 -4.00
CA GLU A 171 3.56 8.62 -5.13
C GLU A 171 3.88 7.85 -6.41
N LEU A 172 3.04 8.03 -7.45
CA LEU A 172 3.25 7.44 -8.77
C LEU A 172 4.39 8.14 -9.54
N GLU A 173 4.71 9.38 -9.20
CA GLU A 173 5.68 10.23 -9.92
C GLU A 173 7.05 9.58 -10.20
N PRO A 174 7.68 8.82 -9.28
CA PRO A 174 8.93 8.13 -9.57
C PRO A 174 8.82 7.15 -10.74
N LEU A 175 7.72 6.39 -10.82
CA LEU A 175 7.47 5.46 -11.93
C LEU A 175 7.17 6.20 -13.24
N VAL A 176 6.47 7.34 -13.16
CA VAL A 176 6.26 8.26 -14.30
C VAL A 176 7.60 8.74 -14.85
N ASN A 177 8.52 9.16 -13.98
CA ASN A 177 9.85 9.61 -14.38
C ASN A 177 10.67 8.48 -15.02
N SER A 178 10.68 7.28 -14.42
CA SER A 178 11.33 6.12 -15.02
C SER A 178 10.74 5.75 -16.39
N PHE A 179 9.43 5.86 -16.56
CA PHE A 179 8.79 5.66 -17.86
C PHE A 179 9.27 6.67 -18.90
N LYS A 180 9.29 7.96 -18.55
CA LYS A 180 9.77 9.02 -19.47
C LYS A 180 11.22 8.79 -19.89
N GLU A 181 12.08 8.40 -18.95
CA GLU A 181 13.49 8.09 -19.24
C GLU A 181 13.64 6.92 -20.23
N ILE A 182 12.85 5.85 -20.04
CA ILE A 182 12.96 4.62 -20.84
C ILE A 182 12.27 4.76 -22.20
N PHE A 183 11.08 5.36 -22.26
CA PHE A 183 10.22 5.37 -23.45
C PHE A 183 10.12 6.72 -24.15
N GLY A 184 10.45 7.84 -23.48
CA GLY A 184 10.20 9.20 -24.00
C GLY A 184 10.89 9.51 -25.32
N THR A 185 12.09 8.96 -25.57
CA THR A 185 12.82 9.15 -26.83
C THR A 185 12.37 8.21 -27.95
N LYS A 186 11.47 7.27 -27.66
CA LYS A 186 11.05 6.17 -28.55
C LYS A 186 9.59 6.30 -29.01
N VAL A 187 8.93 7.40 -28.68
CA VAL A 187 7.50 7.63 -28.95
C VAL A 187 7.16 7.46 -30.42
N ASP A 188 7.92 8.12 -31.31
CA ASP A 188 7.63 8.11 -32.75
C ASP A 188 7.73 6.70 -33.35
N ILE A 189 8.75 5.94 -32.96
CA ILE A 189 8.98 4.60 -33.49
C ILE A 189 7.97 3.60 -32.94
N ILE A 190 7.59 3.72 -31.66
CA ILE A 190 6.55 2.92 -31.01
C ILE A 190 5.19 3.20 -31.65
N SER A 191 4.80 4.48 -31.75
CA SER A 191 3.51 4.90 -32.30
C SER A 191 3.34 4.41 -33.74
N LYS A 192 4.37 4.57 -34.58
CA LYS A 192 4.36 4.06 -35.94
C LYS A 192 4.15 2.55 -36.00
N TYR A 193 4.90 1.80 -35.21
CA TYR A 193 4.81 0.33 -35.20
C TYR A 193 3.43 -0.15 -34.72
N ILE A 194 2.87 0.47 -33.67
CA ILE A 194 1.54 0.17 -33.15
C ILE A 194 0.47 0.40 -34.24
N GLN A 195 0.52 1.53 -34.93
CA GLN A 195 -0.46 1.89 -35.97
C GLN A 195 -0.36 0.98 -37.20
N GLU A 196 0.85 0.72 -37.71
CA GLU A 196 1.06 -0.12 -38.90
C GLU A 196 0.60 -1.58 -38.68
N ASN A 197 0.65 -2.05 -37.44
CA ASN A 197 0.34 -3.44 -37.07
C ASN A 197 -1.02 -3.63 -36.38
N ASP A 198 -1.82 -2.57 -36.21
CA ASP A 198 -3.12 -2.63 -35.53
C ASP A 198 -3.01 -3.25 -34.12
N LEU A 199 -2.08 -2.69 -33.33
CA LEU A 199 -1.76 -3.15 -31.97
C LEU A 199 -2.43 -2.27 -30.92
N LYS A 200 -2.55 -2.81 -29.71
CA LYS A 200 -2.96 -2.08 -28.52
C LYS A 200 -1.76 -1.90 -27.60
N MET A 201 -1.59 -0.71 -27.04
CA MET A 201 -0.65 -0.44 -25.96
C MET A 201 -1.41 -0.01 -24.70
N GLU A 202 -1.03 -0.59 -23.57
CA GLU A 202 -1.67 -0.37 -22.26
C GLU A 202 -0.59 -0.14 -21.22
N LEU A 203 -0.87 0.76 -20.27
CA LEU A 203 -0.08 0.96 -19.08
C LEU A 203 -0.94 0.60 -17.88
N ASP A 204 -0.52 -0.39 -17.11
CA ASP A 204 -1.23 -0.80 -15.89
C ASP A 204 -0.45 -0.29 -14.68
N VAL A 205 -1.09 0.60 -13.91
CA VAL A 205 -0.60 1.02 -12.59
C VAL A 205 -1.21 0.08 -11.58
N MET A 206 -0.40 -0.82 -11.04
CA MET A 206 -0.81 -1.70 -9.95
C MET A 206 -0.45 -1.05 -8.62
N ALA A 207 -1.44 -0.95 -7.73
CA ALA A 207 -1.28 -0.44 -6.39
C ALA A 207 -1.70 -1.50 -5.37
N ASP A 208 -0.74 -1.96 -4.58
CA ASP A 208 -0.98 -2.72 -3.36
C ASP A 208 -1.11 -1.68 -2.23
N ILE A 209 -2.36 -1.38 -1.87
CA ILE A 209 -2.71 -0.26 -1.00
C ILE A 209 -2.89 -0.77 0.42
N ASN A 210 -2.03 -0.29 1.31
CA ASN A 210 -2.24 -0.49 2.73
C ASN A 210 -3.29 0.50 3.29
N TYR A 211 -4.25 -0.06 4.01
CA TYR A 211 -5.28 0.55 4.84
C TYR A 211 -5.48 2.08 4.71
N GLY A 212 -6.43 2.51 3.88
CA GLY A 212 -6.90 3.91 3.82
C GLY A 212 -5.91 4.93 3.24
N ILE A 213 -4.68 4.52 2.90
CA ILE A 213 -3.67 5.41 2.34
C ILE A 213 -3.72 5.33 0.81
N ILE A 214 -4.63 6.12 0.23
CA ILE A 214 -4.78 6.22 -1.21
C ILE A 214 -3.50 6.82 -1.81
N PRO A 215 -2.83 6.14 -2.76
CA PRO A 215 -1.64 6.69 -3.41
C PRO A 215 -1.97 7.92 -4.25
N SER A 216 -1.01 8.84 -4.33
CA SER A 216 -1.05 9.95 -5.27
C SER A 216 -0.74 9.47 -6.68
N TYR A 217 -1.72 9.57 -7.57
CA TYR A 217 -1.57 9.27 -9.00
C TYR A 217 -1.21 10.51 -9.83
N TYR A 218 -0.33 11.36 -9.29
CA TYR A 218 0.12 12.55 -10.02
C TYR A 218 0.84 12.16 -11.32
N MET A 219 0.42 12.80 -12.41
CA MET A 219 0.99 12.65 -13.75
C MET A 219 1.13 14.04 -14.36
N ASP A 220 2.32 14.36 -14.84
CA ASP A 220 2.57 15.65 -15.48
C ASP A 220 2.05 15.70 -16.93
N LYS A 221 2.02 16.91 -17.49
CA LYS A 221 1.55 17.14 -18.86
C LYS A 221 2.41 16.45 -19.92
N GLU A 222 3.71 16.31 -19.65
CA GLU A 222 4.65 15.67 -20.57
C GLU A 222 4.30 14.19 -20.70
N PHE A 223 4.18 13.47 -19.59
CA PHE A 223 3.78 12.08 -19.54
C PHE A 223 2.46 11.84 -20.26
N MET A 224 1.43 12.63 -19.96
CA MET A 224 0.13 12.52 -20.62
C MET A 224 0.23 12.73 -22.14
N SER A 225 1.06 13.66 -22.59
CA SER A 225 1.31 13.87 -24.02
C SER A 225 2.00 12.67 -24.68
N LEU A 226 2.93 12.01 -23.98
CA LEU A 226 3.60 10.81 -24.50
C LEU A 226 2.61 9.66 -24.70
N LEU A 227 1.70 9.43 -23.72
CA LEU A 227 0.68 8.38 -23.83
C LEU A 227 -0.25 8.60 -25.03
N VAL A 228 -0.70 9.84 -25.23
CA VAL A 228 -1.54 10.21 -26.37
C VAL A 228 -0.81 9.96 -27.70
N GLN A 229 0.46 10.34 -27.80
CA GLN A 229 1.25 10.13 -29.02
C GLN A 229 1.48 8.65 -29.33
N MET A 230 1.65 7.82 -28.30
CA MET A 230 1.77 6.36 -28.45
C MET A 230 0.42 5.65 -28.67
N ASN A 231 -0.71 6.37 -28.60
CA ASN A 231 -2.06 5.80 -28.61
C ASN A 231 -2.22 4.69 -27.55
N ALA A 232 -1.72 4.98 -26.34
CA ALA A 232 -1.74 4.05 -25.22
C ALA A 232 -2.89 4.35 -24.25
N ASP A 233 -3.53 3.28 -23.75
CA ASP A 233 -4.47 3.36 -22.64
C ASP A 233 -3.71 3.28 -21.30
N ILE A 234 -4.26 3.88 -20.24
CA ILE A 234 -3.76 3.71 -18.87
C ILE A 234 -4.87 3.18 -17.97
N ASN A 235 -4.56 2.12 -17.23
CA ASN A 235 -5.46 1.46 -16.29
C ASN A 235 -4.88 1.54 -14.87
N PHE A 236 -5.75 1.58 -13.88
CA PHE A 236 -5.38 1.57 -12.47
C PHE A 236 -6.00 0.34 -11.81
N GLU A 237 -5.16 -0.57 -11.36
CA GLU A 237 -5.55 -1.75 -10.60
C GLU A 237 -5.18 -1.50 -9.14
N GLN A 238 -6.18 -1.49 -8.27
CA GLN A 238 -6.02 -1.22 -6.85
C GLN A 238 -6.44 -2.46 -6.08
N GLU A 239 -5.49 -3.05 -5.36
CA GLU A 239 -5.73 -4.12 -4.41
C GLU A 239 -5.59 -3.53 -3.01
N TYR A 240 -6.68 -3.57 -2.24
CA TYR A 240 -6.68 -3.09 -0.86
C TYR A 240 -6.37 -4.26 0.05
N PHE A 241 -5.28 -4.14 0.82
CA PHE A 241 -5.00 -5.08 1.89
C PHE A 241 -5.75 -4.63 3.15
N ASP A 242 -6.95 -5.16 3.34
CA ASP A 242 -7.80 -4.84 4.50
C ASP A 242 -7.36 -5.55 5.81
N GLY A 243 -6.31 -6.37 5.76
CA GLY A 243 -5.78 -7.11 6.91
C GLY A 243 -6.77 -8.13 7.47
N PHE A 244 -6.46 -8.69 8.64
CA PHE A 244 -7.35 -9.62 9.34
C PHE A 244 -8.32 -8.79 10.18
N ASP A 245 -9.54 -8.55 9.66
CA ASP A 245 -10.63 -7.69 10.17
C ASP A 245 -11.03 -7.82 11.66
N GLY A 246 -10.43 -8.73 12.44
CA GLY A 246 -10.82 -9.00 13.82
C GLY A 246 -10.32 -7.98 14.85
N ASP A 247 -9.08 -7.52 14.75
CA ASP A 247 -8.42 -6.76 15.84
C ASP A 247 -8.46 -5.22 15.63
N PHE A 248 -8.84 -4.75 14.44
CA PHE A 248 -8.72 -3.34 14.06
C PHE A 248 -9.98 -2.50 14.33
N GLU A 249 -11.17 -3.11 14.26
CA GLU A 249 -12.42 -2.43 14.66
C GLU A 249 -12.39 -2.02 16.14
N GLU A 250 -11.80 -2.83 17.04
CA GLU A 250 -11.64 -2.47 18.45
C GLU A 250 -10.67 -1.29 18.66
N TRP A 251 -9.58 -1.20 17.89
CA TRP A 251 -8.63 -0.08 18.00
C TRP A 251 -9.18 1.24 17.44
N LYS A 252 -9.90 1.20 16.31
CA LYS A 252 -10.59 2.38 15.76
C LYS A 252 -11.64 2.92 16.73
N VAL A 253 -12.36 2.05 17.44
CA VAL A 253 -13.31 2.46 18.48
C VAL A 253 -12.61 3.20 19.61
N GLU A 254 -11.37 2.86 19.97
CA GLU A 254 -10.61 3.59 21.01
C GLU A 254 -10.16 5.00 20.59
N GLN A 255 -9.97 5.26 19.29
CA GLN A 255 -9.52 6.58 18.77
C GLN A 255 -10.64 7.43 18.15
N LYS A 256 -11.83 6.86 17.93
CA LYS A 256 -13.01 7.55 17.37
C LYS A 256 -13.72 8.33 18.48
N LYS A 257 -13.54 9.65 18.48
CA LYS A 257 -14.22 10.56 19.41
C LYS A 257 -15.46 11.14 18.76
N GLU A 258 -16.53 11.28 19.55
CA GLU A 258 -17.70 12.08 19.16
C GLU A 258 -17.26 13.54 18.92
N ALA A 259 -17.67 14.15 17.82
CA ALA A 259 -17.32 15.53 17.49
C ALA A 259 -18.43 16.55 17.80
N VAL A 260 -19.64 16.07 18.11
CA VAL A 260 -20.79 16.91 18.46
C VAL A 260 -21.43 16.40 19.74
N ARG A 261 -21.65 17.27 20.71
CA ARG A 261 -22.39 16.96 21.93
C ARG A 261 -23.31 18.11 22.30
N ASP A 262 -24.55 17.80 22.68
CA ASP A 262 -25.55 18.78 23.12
C ASP A 262 -25.72 19.97 22.13
N ASN A 263 -25.73 19.69 20.82
CA ASN A 263 -25.77 20.68 19.72
C ASN A 263 -24.57 21.63 19.66
N MET A 264 -23.41 21.25 20.21
CA MET A 264 -22.16 22.00 20.09
C MET A 264 -21.09 21.15 19.42
N LEU A 265 -20.28 21.79 18.57
CA LEU A 265 -19.05 21.19 18.06
C LEU A 265 -18.01 21.14 19.17
N LEU A 266 -17.34 20.01 19.31
CA LEU A 266 -16.26 19.80 20.25
C LEU A 266 -14.90 20.17 19.63
N TYR A 267 -14.83 20.20 18.30
CA TYR A 267 -13.62 20.47 17.53
C TYR A 267 -13.90 21.43 16.38
N THR A 268 -13.00 22.37 16.13
CA THR A 268 -13.02 23.19 14.91
C THR A 268 -11.73 23.05 14.12
N PHE A 269 -11.81 23.40 12.85
CA PHE A 269 -10.73 23.28 11.86
C PHE A 269 -10.57 24.62 11.12
N ASP A 270 -10.92 25.70 11.81
CA ASP A 270 -10.91 27.04 11.24
C ASP A 270 -9.46 27.38 10.85
N ASP A 271 -9.26 27.88 9.63
CA ASP A 271 -7.96 28.20 9.04
C ASP A 271 -7.00 27.01 8.80
N GLU A 272 -7.40 25.78 9.08
CA GLU A 272 -6.61 24.58 8.76
C GLU A 272 -6.78 24.16 7.29
N VAL A 273 -5.66 23.96 6.61
CA VAL A 273 -5.67 23.45 5.23
C VAL A 273 -5.86 21.94 5.27
N MET A 274 -6.84 21.47 4.50
CA MET A 274 -7.19 20.06 4.47
C MET A 274 -6.22 19.30 3.54
N ASN A 275 -5.65 18.19 4.03
CA ASN A 275 -4.64 17.39 3.34
C ASN A 275 -5.25 16.26 2.49
N ARG A 276 -6.40 15.72 2.91
CA ARG A 276 -7.08 14.61 2.22
C ARG A 276 -8.58 14.84 2.24
N PHE A 277 -9.21 14.59 1.09
CA PHE A 277 -10.65 14.62 0.91
C PHE A 277 -11.13 13.27 0.38
N VAL A 278 -12.08 12.64 1.08
CA VAL A 278 -12.74 11.42 0.62
C VAL A 278 -14.25 11.64 0.62
N TYR A 279 -14.90 11.26 -0.47
CA TYR A 279 -16.36 11.19 -0.58
C TYR A 279 -16.76 9.79 -1.02
N ASP A 280 -17.53 9.12 -0.17
CA ASP A 280 -18.13 7.82 -0.44
C ASP A 280 -19.65 7.99 -0.51
N GLU A 281 -20.17 8.01 -1.73
CA GLU A 281 -21.60 8.16 -2.00
C GLU A 281 -22.40 6.95 -1.51
N ALA A 282 -21.88 5.74 -1.71
CA ALA A 282 -22.59 4.50 -1.42
C ALA A 282 -22.84 4.35 0.08
N ASN A 283 -21.85 4.72 0.90
CA ASN A 283 -21.93 4.64 2.35
C ASN A 283 -22.36 5.97 3.00
N LYS A 284 -22.64 7.01 2.20
CA LYS A 284 -22.96 8.37 2.68
C LYS A 284 -21.95 8.84 3.72
N ARG A 285 -20.68 8.94 3.31
CA ARG A 285 -19.55 9.29 4.17
C ARG A 285 -18.63 10.29 3.51
N ILE A 286 -18.19 11.28 4.30
CA ILE A 286 -17.14 12.24 3.96
C ILE A 286 -16.05 12.13 5.02
N GLU A 287 -14.81 12.10 4.55
CA GLU A 287 -13.63 12.20 5.42
C GLU A 287 -12.77 13.38 5.01
N LEU A 288 -12.39 14.19 5.99
CA LEU A 288 -11.57 15.38 5.82
C LEU A 288 -10.37 15.25 6.76
N SER A 289 -9.16 15.11 6.22
CA SER A 289 -7.94 14.96 7.02
C SER A 289 -7.23 16.30 7.21
N PHE A 290 -6.73 16.51 8.43
CA PHE A 290 -6.04 17.73 8.85
C PHE A 290 -4.79 17.36 9.67
N GLU A 291 -3.78 18.23 9.69
CA GLU A 291 -2.57 18.07 10.52
C GLU A 291 -2.82 18.46 11.98
N GLY A 292 -3.92 19.15 12.25
CA GLY A 292 -4.33 19.57 13.57
C GLY A 292 -5.78 20.01 13.63
N TYR A 293 -6.22 20.32 14.84
CA TYR A 293 -7.57 20.80 15.14
C TYR A 293 -7.56 21.61 16.43
N TYR A 294 -8.58 22.43 16.63
CA TYR A 294 -8.79 23.14 17.88
C TYR A 294 -9.79 22.38 18.76
N ASP A 295 -9.40 22.02 19.99
CA ASP A 295 -10.29 21.45 20.99
C ASP A 295 -11.05 22.58 21.69
N VAL A 296 -12.34 22.70 21.39
CA VAL A 296 -13.22 23.75 21.91
C VAL A 296 -13.47 23.59 23.41
N VAL A 297 -13.43 22.36 23.93
CA VAL A 297 -13.71 22.07 25.34
C VAL A 297 -12.54 22.47 26.22
N ASN A 298 -11.33 22.18 25.77
CA ASN A 298 -10.09 22.49 26.50
C ASN A 298 -9.46 23.83 26.10
N GLU A 299 -10.03 24.49 25.08
CA GLU A 299 -9.57 25.77 24.52
C GLU A 299 -8.11 25.73 24.03
N GLU A 300 -7.67 24.62 23.43
CA GLU A 300 -6.29 24.42 22.96
C GLU A 300 -6.19 23.99 21.49
N GLY A 301 -5.13 24.46 20.82
CA GLY A 301 -4.77 23.98 19.48
C GLY A 301 -3.92 22.71 19.58
N ILE A 302 -4.35 21.66 18.88
CA ILE A 302 -3.69 20.35 18.88
C ILE A 302 -3.07 20.12 17.52
N ASN A 303 -1.73 20.02 17.48
CA ASN A 303 -0.98 19.66 16.29
C ASN A 303 -0.79 18.14 16.24
N ARG A 304 -1.83 17.44 15.80
CA ARG A 304 -1.87 15.99 15.64
C ARG A 304 -2.77 15.66 14.45
N GLU A 305 -2.27 14.81 13.55
CA GLU A 305 -3.02 14.31 12.40
C GLU A 305 -4.35 13.70 12.83
N CYS A 306 -5.41 14.08 12.14
CA CYS A 306 -6.76 13.66 12.45
C CYS A 306 -7.65 13.66 11.22
N VAL A 307 -8.79 12.97 11.35
CA VAL A 307 -9.82 12.88 10.31
C VAL A 307 -11.17 13.26 10.90
N LEU A 308 -11.78 14.31 10.34
CA LEU A 308 -13.19 14.61 10.56
C LEU A 308 -14.02 13.71 9.65
N ILE A 309 -14.86 12.88 10.25
CA ILE A 309 -15.76 11.97 9.55
C ILE A 309 -17.18 12.48 9.72
N ILE A 310 -17.86 12.76 8.61
CA ILE A 310 -19.30 13.03 8.56
C ILE A 310 -19.93 11.84 7.85
N GLU A 311 -20.85 11.12 8.49
CA GLU A 311 -21.41 9.90 7.93
C GLU A 311 -22.88 9.67 8.28
N GLN A 312 -23.50 8.73 7.58
CA GLN A 312 -24.86 8.24 7.86
C GLN A 312 -25.94 9.33 7.86
N TRP A 313 -25.77 10.39 7.04
CA TRP A 313 -26.80 11.41 6.90
C TRP A 313 -28.04 10.87 6.19
N ASP A 314 -29.21 11.40 6.56
CA ASP A 314 -30.44 11.10 5.83
C ASP A 314 -30.44 11.82 4.48
N LYS A 315 -30.06 13.10 4.50
CA LYS A 315 -30.01 13.97 3.34
C LYS A 315 -28.85 14.95 3.45
N ALA A 316 -28.17 15.18 2.33
CA ALA A 316 -27.14 16.20 2.19
C ALA A 316 -27.52 17.15 1.05
N MET A 317 -27.38 18.45 1.29
CA MET A 317 -27.68 19.49 0.30
C MET A 317 -26.55 20.50 0.25
N SER A 318 -26.26 21.03 -0.94
CA SER A 318 -25.27 22.09 -1.10
C SER A 318 -25.82 23.26 -1.91
N LYS A 319 -25.23 24.42 -1.69
CA LYS A 319 -25.52 25.65 -2.43
C LYS A 319 -24.21 26.39 -2.69
N ARG A 320 -23.93 26.67 -3.96
CA ARG A 320 -22.78 27.46 -4.38
C ARG A 320 -23.05 28.96 -4.28
N TYR A 321 -22.19 29.75 -3.64
CA TYR A 321 -22.31 31.21 -3.66
C TYR A 321 -22.12 31.77 -5.09
N PRO A 322 -22.90 32.76 -5.56
CA PRO A 322 -23.95 33.51 -4.86
C PRO A 322 -25.39 32.96 -5.08
N SER A 323 -25.54 31.71 -5.55
CA SER A 323 -26.88 31.11 -5.72
C SER A 323 -27.61 31.04 -4.39
N ASN A 324 -28.94 31.17 -4.41
CA ASN A 324 -29.81 31.01 -3.24
C ASN A 324 -30.54 29.66 -3.20
N LYS A 325 -30.26 28.76 -4.14
CA LYS A 325 -30.96 27.48 -4.26
C LYS A 325 -30.09 26.32 -3.78
N PHE A 326 -30.57 25.58 -2.78
CA PHE A 326 -30.00 24.31 -2.37
C PHE A 326 -30.38 23.19 -3.33
N GLU A 327 -29.42 22.33 -3.63
CA GLU A 327 -29.56 21.14 -4.47
C GLU A 327 -28.97 19.93 -3.76
N ASN A 328 -29.18 18.72 -4.27
CA ASN A 328 -28.52 17.53 -3.72
C ASN A 328 -27.00 17.73 -3.83
N ILE A 329 -26.25 17.32 -2.80
CA ILE A 329 -24.80 17.46 -2.76
C ILE A 329 -24.15 16.86 -4.00
N GLU A 330 -24.61 15.70 -4.47
CA GLU A 330 -24.13 15.03 -5.69
C GLU A 330 -24.16 15.91 -6.96
N GLY A 331 -25.15 16.82 -7.06
CA GLY A 331 -25.33 17.66 -8.24
C GLY A 331 -24.50 18.94 -8.25
N ASN A 332 -23.93 19.33 -7.11
CA ASN A 332 -23.33 20.65 -6.92
C ASN A 332 -22.25 20.64 -5.84
N PHE A 333 -21.25 19.77 -6.00
CA PHE A 333 -20.19 19.56 -5.03
C PHE A 333 -18.82 19.53 -5.70
N GLY A 334 -17.82 20.08 -5.02
CA GLY A 334 -16.43 20.13 -5.47
C GLY A 334 -15.50 19.62 -4.38
N ILE A 335 -14.24 19.39 -4.74
CA ILE A 335 -13.21 18.95 -3.79
C ILE A 335 -13.00 20.07 -2.77
N ILE A 336 -13.48 19.83 -1.54
CA ILE A 336 -13.29 20.71 -0.39
C ILE A 336 -11.80 20.84 -0.16
N SER A 337 -11.31 22.05 0.08
CA SER A 337 -9.91 22.33 0.44
C SER A 337 -9.78 22.91 1.85
N MET A 338 -10.88 23.44 2.40
CA MET A 338 -10.89 24.10 3.69
C MET A 338 -12.33 24.20 4.22
N ILE A 339 -12.50 24.02 5.53
CA ILE A 339 -13.72 24.40 6.25
C ILE A 339 -13.56 25.85 6.68
N VAL A 340 -14.45 26.72 6.21
CA VAL A 340 -14.47 28.13 6.59
C VAL A 340 -15.23 28.33 7.89
N SER A 341 -16.33 27.60 8.05
CA SER A 341 -17.08 27.56 9.30
C SER A 341 -17.92 26.28 9.35
N MET A 342 -18.21 25.83 10.56
CA MET A 342 -19.10 24.70 10.79
C MET A 342 -19.95 24.98 12.03
N GLU A 343 -21.24 24.68 11.96
CA GLU A 343 -22.18 24.91 13.04
C GLU A 343 -23.21 23.78 13.10
N VAL A 344 -23.65 23.45 14.32
CA VAL A 344 -24.73 22.49 14.55
C VAL A 344 -26.00 23.26 14.87
N MET A 345 -27.02 23.08 14.02
CA MET A 345 -28.33 23.70 14.16
C MET A 345 -29.40 22.62 14.33
N LYS A 346 -29.77 22.34 15.58
CA LYS A 346 -30.67 21.23 15.95
C LYS A 346 -30.09 19.90 15.47
N GLU A 347 -30.80 19.20 14.58
CA GLU A 347 -30.36 17.93 13.99
C GLU A 347 -29.51 18.10 12.72
N ASN A 348 -29.26 19.35 12.30
CA ASN A 348 -28.56 19.64 11.07
C ASN A 348 -27.14 20.14 11.34
N ILE A 349 -26.23 19.78 10.46
CA ILE A 349 -24.87 20.31 10.42
C ILE A 349 -24.78 21.21 9.21
N CYS A 350 -24.42 22.46 9.44
CA CYS A 350 -24.26 23.46 8.41
C CYS A 350 -22.80 23.86 8.34
N MET A 351 -22.20 23.76 7.17
CA MET A 351 -20.81 24.13 6.96
C MET A 351 -20.67 25.04 5.76
N VAL A 352 -19.77 26.01 5.89
CA VAL A 352 -19.29 26.81 4.77
C VAL A 352 -17.91 26.29 4.43
N VAL A 353 -17.70 25.92 3.17
CA VAL A 353 -16.44 25.37 2.71
C VAL A 353 -15.93 26.09 1.49
N SER A 354 -14.61 26.08 1.35
CA SER A 354 -13.92 26.46 0.13
C SER A 354 -13.46 25.22 -0.60
N THR A 355 -13.49 25.25 -1.92
CA THR A 355 -12.98 24.18 -2.79
C THR A 355 -11.65 24.58 -3.43
N ILE A 356 -10.92 23.60 -3.97
CA ILE A 356 -9.62 23.80 -4.63
C ILE A 356 -9.66 24.83 -5.79
N ASN A 357 -10.82 25.03 -6.41
CA ASN A 357 -11.04 26.02 -7.47
C ASN A 357 -11.55 27.37 -6.94
N SER A 358 -11.35 27.64 -5.64
CA SER A 358 -11.73 28.88 -4.95
C SER A 358 -13.22 29.22 -5.03
N GLN A 359 -14.08 28.19 -5.05
CA GLN A 359 -15.53 28.38 -4.94
C GLN A 359 -15.97 28.14 -3.49
N HIS A 360 -17.03 28.83 -3.08
CA HIS A 360 -17.60 28.69 -1.74
C HIS A 360 -18.95 28.00 -1.79
N TYR A 361 -19.13 27.02 -0.91
CA TYR A 361 -20.35 26.25 -0.77
C TYR A 361 -20.86 26.31 0.65
N GLU A 362 -22.17 26.45 0.78
CA GLU A 362 -22.91 26.18 2.00
C GLU A 362 -23.47 24.76 1.89
N ILE A 363 -23.12 23.88 2.82
CA ILE A 363 -23.51 22.47 2.82
C ILE A 363 -24.30 22.19 4.11
N ILE A 364 -25.41 21.48 3.97
CA ILE A 364 -26.28 21.08 5.06
C ILE A 364 -26.42 19.56 5.05
N PHE A 365 -26.08 18.93 6.16
CA PHE A 365 -26.36 17.51 6.42
C PHE A 365 -27.49 17.39 7.45
N GLU A 366 -28.50 16.60 7.14
CA GLU A 366 -29.61 16.28 8.04
C GLU A 366 -29.33 14.96 8.77
N ARG A 367 -29.34 15.01 10.12
CA ARG A 367 -29.14 13.85 11.02
C ARG A 367 -27.86 13.05 10.72
N ALA A 368 -26.76 13.73 10.39
CA ALA A 368 -25.48 13.05 10.22
C ALA A 368 -24.80 12.78 11.56
N SER A 369 -24.03 11.70 11.61
CA SER A 369 -23.08 11.44 12.70
C SER A 369 -21.75 12.12 12.36
N ILE A 370 -21.12 12.75 13.36
CA ILE A 370 -19.80 13.38 13.19
C ILE A 370 -18.83 12.85 14.23
N TRP A 371 -17.66 12.48 13.74
CA TRP A 371 -16.59 11.90 14.54
C TRP A 371 -15.27 12.56 14.23
N LEU A 372 -14.41 12.64 15.24
CA LEU A 372 -13.00 12.92 15.09
C LEU A 372 -12.24 11.60 15.30
N LEU A 373 -11.55 11.13 14.27
CA LEU A 373 -10.63 10.01 14.37
C LEU A 373 -9.21 10.57 14.52
N LEU A 374 -8.49 10.11 15.55
CA LEU A 374 -7.09 10.47 15.74
C LEU A 374 -6.20 9.45 15.04
N GLU A 375 -5.29 9.93 14.19
CA GLU A 375 -4.25 9.10 13.56
C GLU A 375 -3.01 9.00 14.48
#